data_AF-A0A818ZI78-F1
#
_entry.id   AF-A0A818ZI78-F1
#
_cell.length_a   1.000
_cell.length_b   1.000
_cell.length_c   1.000
_cell.angle_alpha   90.00
_cell.angle_beta   90.00
_cell.angle_gamma   90.00
#
_symmetry.space_group_name_H-M   'P 1'
#
loop_
_entity.id
_entity.type
_entity.pdbx_description
1 polymer ?
#
loop_
_entity_poly.entity_id
_entity_poly.type
_entity_poly.pdbx_seq_one_letter_code
_entity_poly.pdbx_strand_id
1 'polypeptide(L)'
;MSSHKASYEKWHDGISKLDLKQRRTCILYSKQQQLQQALLQQQQNDTCGCGRLRRSHSYENLSESPPISPSNDRWNYLSCSKPIEDTKNFGILCNPYESRLTKVCIRCDFKASAEKLYNLICTDCNRKPGLIISIYGGAKNFKMNERLEKEFMRGIIEATTVAGNV
;
A
#
# COMPACT_ATOMS: atom_id res chain seq x y z
N MET A 1 20.00 19.59 3.19
CA MET A 1 18.97 19.39 2.15
C MET A 1 19.38 18.42 1.03
N SER A 2 20.63 17.94 0.96
CA SER A 2 21.13 17.09 -0.16
C SER A 2 20.84 15.58 -0.03
N SER A 3 20.80 15.00 1.18
CA SER A 3 20.71 13.53 1.36
C SER A 3 19.34 12.92 1.05
N HIS A 4 18.24 13.62 1.32
CA HIS A 4 16.89 13.08 1.14
C HIS A 4 16.49 12.94 -0.32
N LYS A 5 16.97 13.85 -1.18
CA LYS A 5 16.73 13.79 -2.64
C LYS A 5 17.45 12.60 -3.26
N ALA A 6 18.69 12.33 -2.84
CA ALA A 6 19.47 11.19 -3.30
C ALA A 6 18.85 9.83 -2.91
N SER A 7 18.30 9.72 -1.68
CA SER A 7 17.55 8.52 -1.28
C SER A 7 16.28 8.36 -2.14
N TYR A 8 15.48 9.42 -2.32
CA TYR A 8 14.28 9.37 -3.16
C TYR A 8 14.54 8.89 -4.60
N GLU A 9 15.58 9.43 -5.24
CA GLU A 9 15.97 9.06 -6.60
C GLU A 9 16.40 7.59 -6.68
N LYS A 10 17.14 7.09 -5.67
CA LYS A 10 17.52 5.67 -5.56
C LYS A 10 16.29 4.76 -5.48
N TRP A 11 15.29 5.13 -4.69
CA TRP A 11 14.03 4.38 -4.56
C TRP A 11 13.20 4.43 -5.84
N HIS A 12 13.08 5.60 -6.47
CA HIS A 12 12.38 5.75 -7.75
C HIS A 12 12.96 4.83 -8.83
N ASP A 13 14.29 4.78 -8.91
CA ASP A 13 15.01 3.96 -9.88
C ASP A 13 14.88 2.47 -9.55
N GLY A 14 14.97 2.11 -8.26
CA GLY A 14 14.76 0.75 -7.77
C GLY A 14 13.35 0.23 -8.06
N ILE A 15 12.30 1.00 -7.76
CA ILE A 15 10.90 0.64 -8.04
C ILE A 15 10.67 0.44 -9.55
N SER A 16 11.30 1.29 -10.36
CA SER A 16 11.21 1.21 -11.82
C SER A 16 11.88 -0.04 -12.38
N LYS A 17 13.06 -0.39 -11.87
CA LYS A 17 13.81 -1.58 -12.30
C LYS A 17 13.19 -2.89 -11.82
N LEU A 18 12.54 -2.85 -10.65
CA LEU A 18 11.93 -4.04 -10.04
C LEU A 18 10.49 -4.28 -10.50
N ASP A 19 9.93 -3.48 -11.42
CA ASP A 19 8.55 -3.64 -11.89
C ASP A 19 7.55 -3.67 -10.71
N LEU A 20 7.74 -2.75 -9.76
CA LEU A 20 6.85 -2.55 -8.61
C LEU A 20 5.87 -1.39 -8.84
N LYS A 21 5.70 -0.96 -10.09
CA LYS A 21 4.80 0.12 -10.52
C LYS A 21 3.34 -0.28 -10.55
N GLN A 22 3.05 -1.56 -10.37
CA GLN A 22 1.68 -2.05 -10.46
C GLN A 22 0.91 -1.79 -9.18
N ARG A 23 -0.28 -1.20 -9.33
CA ARG A 23 -1.33 -1.20 -8.30
C ARG A 23 -2.59 -1.87 -8.84
N ARG A 24 -3.38 -2.45 -7.96
CA ARG A 24 -4.71 -2.96 -8.33
C ARG A 24 -5.77 -1.86 -8.36
N THR A 25 -6.60 -1.87 -9.39
CA THR A 25 -7.79 -1.00 -9.50
C THR A 25 -9.03 -1.82 -9.81
N CYS A 26 -10.17 -1.43 -9.21
CA CYS A 26 -11.45 -2.07 -9.49
C CYS A 26 -11.92 -1.67 -10.90
N ILE A 27 -12.40 -2.65 -11.67
CA ILE A 27 -12.77 -2.48 -13.08
C ILE A 27 -14.26 -2.70 -13.36
N LEU A 28 -15.03 -3.11 -12.36
CA LEU A 28 -16.45 -3.34 -12.57
C LEU A 28 -17.24 -2.03 -12.50
N TYR A 29 -17.84 -1.67 -13.64
CA TYR A 29 -19.08 -0.92 -13.68
C TYR A 29 -19.93 -1.40 -14.86
N SER A 30 -21.17 -1.85 -14.61
CA SER A 30 -22.02 -2.41 -15.66
C SER A 30 -22.59 -1.31 -16.58
N LYS A 31 -22.66 -1.60 -17.88
CA LYS A 31 -23.34 -0.76 -18.89
C LYS A 31 -24.82 -0.49 -18.57
N GLN A 32 -25.45 -1.29 -17.70
CA GLN A 32 -26.86 -1.14 -17.32
C GLN A 32 -27.12 0.01 -16.33
N GLN A 33 -26.17 0.35 -15.45
CA GLN A 33 -26.33 1.48 -14.53
C GLN A 33 -25.95 2.84 -15.13
N GLN A 34 -25.13 2.89 -16.19
CA GLN A 34 -24.86 4.15 -16.90
C GLN A 34 -26.11 4.73 -17.58
N LEU A 35 -27.04 3.88 -18.04
CA LEU A 35 -28.32 4.31 -18.59
C LEU A 35 -29.33 4.77 -17.51
N GLN A 36 -29.26 4.23 -16.28
CA GLN A 36 -30.13 4.65 -15.17
C GLN A 36 -29.58 5.83 -14.34
N GLN A 37 -28.25 5.98 -14.24
CA GLN A 37 -27.63 7.09 -13.49
C GLN A 37 -27.70 8.44 -14.23
N ALA A 38 -27.93 8.44 -15.55
CA ALA A 38 -28.33 9.65 -16.27
C ALA A 38 -29.72 10.17 -15.84
N LEU A 39 -30.50 9.37 -15.10
CA LEU A 39 -31.88 9.70 -14.71
C LEU A 39 -32.08 9.93 -13.19
N LEU A 40 -31.11 9.66 -12.31
CA LEU A 40 -31.29 9.84 -10.86
C LEU A 40 -30.05 10.42 -10.17
N GLN A 41 -30.16 11.67 -9.72
CA GLN A 41 -29.15 12.42 -8.95
C GLN A 41 -28.89 11.88 -7.52
N GLN A 42 -29.34 10.68 -7.17
CA GLN A 42 -29.35 10.18 -5.78
C GLN A 42 -28.25 9.16 -5.41
N GLN A 43 -27.32 8.80 -6.29
CA GLN A 43 -26.29 7.76 -6.00
C GLN A 43 -24.87 8.33 -5.77
N GLN A 44 -24.74 9.46 -5.06
CA GLN A 44 -23.41 10.05 -4.82
C GLN A 44 -22.59 9.37 -3.71
N ASN A 45 -23.23 8.57 -2.84
CA ASN A 45 -22.60 7.97 -1.65
C ASN A 45 -22.55 6.43 -1.65
N ASP A 46 -22.94 5.77 -2.74
CA ASP A 46 -22.93 4.32 -2.79
C ASP A 46 -21.49 3.77 -2.84
N THR A 47 -21.23 2.78 -2.00
CA THR A 47 -19.98 2.03 -1.98
C THR A 47 -20.01 0.90 -3.01
N CYS A 48 -18.88 0.67 -3.66
CA CYS A 48 -18.66 -0.51 -4.48
C CYS A 48 -18.38 -1.72 -3.56
N GLY A 49 -18.52 -2.94 -4.06
CA GLY A 49 -18.09 -4.16 -3.33
C GLY A 49 -16.61 -4.16 -2.95
N CYS A 50 -15.78 -3.31 -3.57
CA CYS A 50 -14.39 -3.07 -3.18
C CYS A 50 -14.24 -2.14 -1.94
N GLY A 51 -15.33 -1.63 -1.39
CA GLY A 51 -15.36 -0.71 -0.24
C GLY A 51 -15.10 0.76 -0.57
N ARG A 52 -14.71 1.11 -1.81
CA ARG A 52 -14.54 2.51 -2.24
C ARG A 52 -15.85 3.09 -2.73
N LEU A 53 -15.99 4.41 -2.59
CA LEU A 53 -17.07 5.14 -3.23
C LEU A 53 -17.04 4.92 -4.74
N ARG A 54 -18.21 4.68 -5.33
CA ARG A 54 -18.34 4.43 -6.78
C ARG A 54 -17.77 5.58 -7.61
N ARG A 55 -18.00 6.83 -7.18
CA ARG A 55 -17.40 8.04 -7.78
C ARG A 55 -15.87 8.12 -7.73
N SER A 56 -15.21 7.38 -6.84
CA SER A 56 -13.74 7.42 -6.63
C SER A 56 -12.98 6.39 -7.49
N HIS A 57 -13.65 5.72 -8.41
CA HIS A 57 -13.00 4.82 -9.36
C HIS A 57 -12.37 5.64 -10.50
N SER A 58 -11.05 5.51 -10.70
CA SER A 58 -10.39 6.01 -11.91
C SER A 58 -10.56 4.99 -13.02
N TYR A 59 -11.23 5.39 -14.10
CA TYR A 59 -11.45 4.56 -15.30
C TYR A 59 -10.42 4.83 -16.40
N GLU A 60 -9.42 5.68 -16.11
CA GLU A 60 -8.30 5.95 -17.00
C GLU A 60 -7.63 4.61 -17.38
N ASN A 61 -7.52 4.33 -18.68
CA ASN A 61 -6.93 3.12 -19.26
C ASN A 61 -7.79 1.83 -19.20
N LEU A 62 -9.12 1.95 -19.18
CA LEU A 62 -10.01 0.85 -19.56
C LEU A 62 -10.38 0.99 -21.05
N SER A 63 -9.50 0.48 -21.93
CA SER A 63 -9.76 0.37 -23.38
C SER A 63 -10.84 -0.66 -23.72
N GLU A 64 -11.20 -1.52 -22.76
CA GLU A 64 -12.16 -2.60 -22.93
C GLU A 64 -13.42 -2.29 -22.12
N SER A 65 -14.57 -2.57 -22.73
CA SER A 65 -15.84 -2.56 -22.00
C SER A 65 -15.68 -3.41 -20.74
N PRO A 66 -16.02 -2.89 -19.55
CA PRO A 66 -15.88 -3.65 -18.32
C PRO A 66 -16.62 -4.98 -18.47
N PRO A 67 -16.04 -6.11 -18.01
CA PRO A 67 -16.72 -7.39 -18.09
C PRO A 67 -18.08 -7.22 -17.42
N ILE A 68 -19.13 -7.54 -18.17
CA ILE A 68 -20.49 -7.60 -17.63
C ILE A 68 -20.41 -8.61 -16.49
N SER A 69 -20.55 -8.14 -15.26
CA SER A 69 -20.67 -9.04 -14.12
C SER A 69 -21.83 -9.98 -14.43
N PRO A 70 -21.62 -11.32 -14.45
CA PRO A 70 -22.73 -12.25 -14.46
C PRO A 70 -23.65 -11.82 -13.33
N SER A 71 -24.93 -11.66 -13.63
CA SER A 71 -25.90 -10.87 -12.87
C SER A 71 -26.22 -11.37 -11.45
N ASN A 72 -25.38 -12.21 -10.85
CA ASN A 72 -25.50 -12.76 -9.51
C ASN A 72 -24.16 -13.00 -8.77
N ASP A 73 -23.01 -12.66 -9.35
CA ASP A 73 -21.73 -12.95 -8.68
C ASP A 73 -21.39 -11.92 -7.60
N ARG A 74 -21.08 -12.42 -6.39
CA ARG A 74 -20.52 -11.59 -5.30
C ARG A 74 -19.20 -11.00 -5.77
N TRP A 75 -18.95 -9.74 -5.41
CA TRP A 75 -17.70 -9.06 -5.73
C TRP A 75 -16.49 -9.87 -5.26
N ASN A 76 -15.51 -10.05 -6.15
CA ASN A 76 -14.28 -10.79 -5.89
C ASN A 76 -13.09 -10.04 -6.51
N TYR A 77 -12.01 -9.84 -5.76
CA TYR A 77 -10.85 -9.10 -6.23
C TYR A 77 -10.21 -9.71 -7.49
N LEU A 78 -10.30 -11.04 -7.71
CA LEU A 78 -9.72 -11.69 -8.89
C LEU A 78 -10.42 -11.29 -10.19
N SER A 79 -11.75 -11.24 -10.18
CA SER A 79 -12.55 -10.92 -11.37
C SER A 79 -12.89 -9.44 -11.47
N CYS A 80 -12.93 -8.73 -10.35
CA CYS A 80 -13.42 -7.36 -10.28
C CYS A 80 -12.30 -6.32 -10.28
N SER A 81 -11.03 -6.72 -10.34
CA SER A 81 -9.92 -5.77 -10.30
C SER A 81 -8.69 -6.23 -11.08
N LYS A 82 -8.02 -5.30 -11.75
CA LYS A 82 -6.83 -5.56 -12.57
C LYS A 82 -5.62 -4.78 -12.06
N PRO A 83 -4.38 -5.30 -12.24
CA PRO A 83 -3.20 -4.49 -12.07
C PRO A 83 -3.17 -3.41 -13.15
N ILE A 84 -2.78 -2.20 -12.77
CA ILE A 84 -2.48 -1.10 -13.68
C ILE A 84 -1.13 -0.53 -13.28
N GLU A 85 -0.38 -0.06 -14.27
CA GLU A 85 0.82 0.73 -14.00
C GLU A 85 0.42 2.07 -13.38
N ASP A 86 1.10 2.44 -12.30
CA ASP A 86 0.92 3.71 -11.62
C ASP A 86 2.29 4.27 -11.22
N THR A 87 2.64 5.40 -11.83
CA THR A 87 3.87 6.13 -11.56
C THR A 87 3.82 6.92 -10.25
N LYS A 88 2.66 6.98 -9.58
CA LYS A 88 2.42 7.70 -8.32
C LYS A 88 2.21 6.75 -7.13
N ASN A 89 2.61 5.49 -7.26
CA ASN A 89 2.40 4.49 -6.21
C ASN A 89 3.48 4.50 -5.10
N PHE A 90 4.35 5.51 -5.06
CA PHE A 90 5.35 5.69 -4.01
C PHE A 90 5.48 7.17 -3.64
N GLY A 91 6.04 7.44 -2.46
CA GLY A 91 6.27 8.80 -2.00
C GLY A 91 7.00 8.87 -0.68
N ILE A 92 7.30 10.09 -0.24
CA ILE A 92 7.89 10.36 1.07
C ILE A 92 6.80 10.95 1.96
N LEU A 93 6.61 10.35 3.13
CA LEU A 93 5.81 10.89 4.20
C LEU A 93 6.72 11.72 5.11
N CYS A 94 6.42 13.01 5.22
CA CYS A 94 7.08 13.93 6.14
C CYS A 94 6.16 14.20 7.33
N ASN A 95 6.67 14.08 8.56
CA ASN A 95 5.97 14.58 9.73
C ASN A 95 6.17 16.11 9.79
N PRO A 96 5.12 16.94 9.65
CA PRO A 96 5.27 18.40 9.66
C PRO A 96 5.77 18.94 11.01
N TYR A 97 5.62 18.17 12.09
CA TYR A 97 6.03 18.55 13.44
C TYR A 97 7.42 18.01 13.83
N GLU A 98 8.03 17.19 12.99
CA GLU A 98 9.26 16.47 13.33
C GLU A 98 10.22 16.50 12.15
N SER A 99 11.17 17.43 12.21
CA SER A 99 12.05 17.82 11.10
C SER A 99 13.00 16.73 10.59
N ARG A 100 13.03 15.55 11.22
CA ARG A 100 14.03 14.49 10.97
C ARG A 100 13.48 13.17 10.45
N LEU A 101 12.17 12.88 10.60
CA LEU A 101 11.61 11.59 10.20
C LEU A 101 10.90 11.70 8.85
N THR A 102 11.64 11.37 7.79
CA THR A 102 11.09 11.13 6.45
C THR A 102 10.96 9.63 6.26
N LYS A 103 9.75 9.14 5.96
CA LYS A 103 9.49 7.71 5.70
C LYS A 103 9.20 7.51 4.23
N VAL A 104 9.93 6.61 3.57
CA VAL A 104 9.59 6.18 2.22
C VAL A 104 8.40 5.22 2.30
N CYS A 105 7.37 5.47 1.50
CA CYS A 105 6.16 4.68 1.42
C CYS A 105 5.96 4.18 0.00
N ILE A 106 5.60 2.91 -0.15
CA ILE A 106 5.29 2.28 -1.43
C ILE A 106 3.98 1.54 -1.31
N ARG A 107 3.12 1.72 -2.30
CA ARG A 107 1.89 0.97 -2.51
C ARG A 107 2.11 -0.02 -3.64
N CYS A 108 2.08 -1.31 -3.31
CA CYS A 108 2.26 -2.41 -4.26
C CYS A 108 0.97 -3.21 -4.46
N ASP A 109 0.90 -3.95 -5.57
CA ASP A 109 -0.07 -5.03 -5.76
C ASP A 109 0.18 -6.16 -4.76
N PHE A 110 -0.86 -6.87 -4.34
CA PHE A 110 -0.71 -7.99 -3.40
C PHE A 110 0.08 -9.18 -4.01
N LYS A 111 0.18 -9.24 -5.35
CA LYS A 111 1.01 -10.22 -6.06
C LYS A 111 2.46 -9.74 -6.27
N ALA A 112 2.84 -8.58 -5.75
CA ALA A 112 4.21 -8.12 -5.84
C ALA A 112 5.17 -9.15 -5.21
N SER A 113 6.30 -9.41 -5.87
CA SER A 113 7.26 -10.39 -5.39
C SER A 113 7.91 -9.91 -4.08
N ALA A 114 7.83 -10.77 -3.06
CA ALA A 114 8.47 -10.55 -1.77
C ALA A 114 10.00 -10.40 -1.91
N GLU A 115 10.62 -11.12 -2.83
CA GLU A 115 12.05 -11.02 -3.12
C GLU A 115 12.41 -9.64 -3.67
N LYS A 116 11.59 -9.11 -4.58
CA LYS A 116 11.80 -7.77 -5.13
C LYS A 116 11.64 -6.69 -4.05
N LEU A 117 10.63 -6.81 -3.19
CA LEU A 117 10.43 -5.93 -2.04
C LEU A 117 11.62 -6.00 -1.06
N TYR A 118 12.11 -7.20 -0.79
CA TYR A 118 13.27 -7.43 0.07
C TYR A 118 14.54 -6.78 -0.48
N ASN A 119 14.82 -6.97 -1.78
CA ASN A 119 15.97 -6.37 -2.44
C ASN A 119 15.90 -4.84 -2.43
N LEU A 120 14.70 -4.27 -2.57
CA LEU A 120 14.49 -2.84 -2.46
C LEU A 120 14.79 -2.31 -1.06
N ILE A 121 14.32 -2.99 -0.01
CA ILE A 121 14.63 -2.64 1.39
C ILE A 121 16.14 -2.72 1.64
N CYS A 122 16.81 -3.80 1.22
CA CYS A 122 18.25 -3.97 1.42
C CYS A 122 19.07 -2.92 0.66
N THR A 123 18.59 -2.47 -0.50
CA THR A 123 19.23 -1.40 -1.27
C THR A 123 19.28 -0.09 -0.48
N ASP A 124 18.27 0.23 0.31
CA ASP A 124 18.26 1.44 1.15
C ASP A 124 18.98 1.25 2.48
N CYS A 125 18.86 0.07 3.10
CA CYS A 125 19.53 -0.24 4.36
C CYS A 125 21.05 -0.39 4.23
N ASN A 126 21.61 -0.39 3.01
CA ASN A 126 23.02 -0.64 2.68
C ASN A 126 23.61 -1.95 3.24
N ARG A 127 22.79 -2.79 3.89
CA ARG A 127 23.13 -4.09 4.45
C ARG A 127 21.90 -4.96 4.61
N LYS A 128 22.12 -6.27 4.63
CA LYS A 128 21.11 -7.27 4.96
C LYS A 128 20.87 -7.28 6.48
N PRO A 129 19.62 -7.27 6.96
CA PRO A 129 19.35 -7.34 8.39
C PRO A 129 19.79 -8.71 8.96
N GLY A 130 20.52 -8.69 10.08
CA GLY A 130 20.93 -9.89 10.81
C GLY A 130 19.82 -10.49 11.68
N LEU A 131 18.78 -9.71 11.98
CA LEU A 131 17.60 -10.12 12.74
C LEU A 131 16.34 -9.46 12.15
N ILE A 132 15.27 -10.24 12.02
CA ILE A 132 13.95 -9.74 11.64
C ILE A 132 13.00 -10.04 12.81
N ILE A 133 12.49 -8.99 13.43
CA ILE A 133 11.47 -9.07 14.48
C ILE A 133 10.12 -8.70 13.85
N SER A 134 9.13 -9.58 13.99
CA SER A 134 7.75 -9.29 13.56
C SER A 134 6.85 -9.26 14.79
N ILE A 135 6.24 -8.10 15.05
CA ILE A 135 5.34 -7.88 16.18
C ILE A 135 3.92 -7.83 15.62
N TYR A 136 3.08 -8.79 16.01
CA TYR A 136 1.68 -8.85 15.61
C TYR A 136 0.78 -8.46 16.79
N GLY A 137 -0.35 -7.81 16.49
CA GLY A 137 -1.31 -7.36 17.48
C GLY A 137 -2.72 -7.23 16.89
N GLY A 138 -3.67 -6.80 17.73
CA GLY A 138 -5.06 -6.56 17.32
C GLY A 138 -5.32 -5.10 16.92
N ALA A 139 -6.41 -4.86 16.20
CA ALA A 139 -6.86 -3.51 15.84
C ALA A 139 -7.42 -2.70 17.02
N LYS A 140 -7.66 -3.35 18.17
CA LYS A 140 -8.18 -2.72 19.38
C LYS A 140 -7.04 -2.35 20.31
N ASN A 141 -7.16 -1.17 20.92
CA ASN A 141 -6.24 -0.74 21.97
C ASN A 141 -6.30 -1.72 23.15
N PHE A 142 -5.14 -2.09 23.65
CA PHE A 142 -4.99 -2.85 24.88
C PHE A 142 -4.08 -2.07 25.83
N LYS A 143 -4.25 -2.27 27.13
CA LYS A 143 -3.38 -1.68 28.15
C LYS A 143 -2.49 -2.77 28.72
N MET A 144 -1.20 -2.47 28.80
CA MET A 144 -0.25 -3.26 29.57
C MET A 144 -0.14 -2.67 30.97
N ASN A 145 0.27 -3.48 31.95
CA ASN A 145 0.74 -2.90 33.21
C ASN A 145 2.11 -2.24 32.97
N GLU A 146 2.44 -1.23 33.77
CA GLU A 146 3.65 -0.40 33.58
C GLU A 146 4.94 -1.22 33.61
N ARG A 147 5.00 -2.25 34.47
CA ARG A 147 6.17 -3.13 34.57
C ARG A 147 6.38 -3.92 33.28
N LEU A 148 5.32 -4.51 32.73
CA LEU A 148 5.37 -5.29 31.50
C LEU A 148 5.74 -4.41 30.30
N GLU A 149 5.14 -3.22 30.20
CA GLU A 149 5.45 -2.27 29.14
C GLU A 149 6.93 -1.86 29.15
N LYS A 150 7.46 -1.54 30.33
CA LYS A 150 8.87 -1.18 30.51
C LYS A 150 9.82 -2.30 30.07
N GLU A 151 9.56 -3.51 30.55
CA GLU A 151 10.41 -4.67 30.23
C GLU A 151 10.31 -5.07 28.75
N PHE A 152 9.11 -5.00 28.16
CA PHE A 152 8.91 -5.26 26.74
C PHE A 152 9.67 -4.25 25.87
N MET A 153 9.51 -2.95 26.13
CA MET A 153 10.20 -1.89 25.39
C MET A 153 11.73 -2.03 25.50
N ARG A 154 12.25 -2.28 26.72
CA ARG A 154 13.68 -2.50 26.96
C ARG A 154 14.20 -3.68 26.15
N GLY A 155 13.55 -4.83 26.21
CA GLY A 155 13.98 -6.04 25.51
C GLY A 155 14.05 -5.87 23.99
N ILE A 156 13.07 -5.18 23.39
CA ILE A 156 13.07 -4.90 21.95
C ILE A 156 14.23 -3.98 21.55
N ILE A 157 14.47 -2.90 22.32
CA ILE A 157 15.56 -1.97 22.04
C ILE A 157 16.92 -2.65 22.18
N GLU A 158 17.12 -3.44 23.24
CA GLU A 158 18.38 -4.16 23.45
C GLU A 158 18.65 -5.17 22.33
N ALA A 159 17.67 -6.01 22.00
CA ALA A 159 17.80 -7.00 20.93
C ALA A 159 18.11 -6.37 19.56
N THR A 160 17.41 -5.28 19.22
CA THR A 160 17.62 -4.58 17.94
C THR A 160 18.96 -3.84 17.90
N THR A 161 19.41 -3.27 19.01
CA THR A 161 20.73 -2.61 19.11
C THR A 161 21.86 -3.62 18.93
N VAL A 162 21.78 -4.76 19.62
CA VAL A 162 22.79 -5.82 19.51
C VAL A 162 22.84 -6.38 18.09
N ALA A 163 21.69 -6.75 17.51
CA ALA A 163 21.64 -7.26 16.14
C ALA A 163 22.01 -6.21 15.08
N GLY A 164 21.83 -4.92 15.39
CA GLY A 164 22.15 -3.82 14.51
C GLY A 164 23.64 -3.49 14.43
N ASN A 165 24.43 -3.87 15.45
CA ASN A 165 25.88 -3.64 15.51
C ASN A 165 26.72 -4.78 14.90
N VAL A 166 26.06 -5.82 14.39
CA VAL A 166 26.66 -6.92 13.60
C VAL A 166 26.50 -6.62 12.10
#